data_AF-A0A6N6T773-F1
#
_entry.id   AF-A0A6N6T773-F1
#
_cell.length_a   1.000
_cell.length_b   1.000
_cell.length_c   1.000
_cell.angle_alpha   90.00
_cell.angle_beta   90.00
_cell.angle_gamma   90.00
#
_symmetry.space_group_name_H-M   'P 1'
#
loop_
_entity.id
_entity.type
_entity.pdbx_description
1 polymer ?
#
loop_
_entity_poly.entity_id
_entity_poly.type
_entity_poly.pdbx_seq_one_letter_code
_entity_poly.pdbx_strand_id
1 'polypeptide(L)'
;MAVNVSSEEPEEKTVRTGVVIDSACDLPQSYIQSHGIHIMPINLHFGYDIFKDVRDPEATQAFYRKYLAEKTLDAETAPFSAEQIRAMFLDELVLKYDRVLVVTIAQTRSPIFANATEASFNILKQYRERRQKAGMSGSFYLNVLDSKTLFAGQGVLVHEAIRLLEEQNFSFGALRNAIEQLSQQVHAYLVPEDLFYLRYRGSKKGEKTVGLFGY
;
A
#
# COMPACT_ATOMS: atom_id res chain seq x y z
N MET A 1 -38.75 16.53 -45.06
CA MET A 1 -38.01 15.50 -44.31
C MET A 1 -37.01 16.20 -43.42
N ALA A 2 -37.28 16.29 -42.13
CA ALA A 2 -36.31 16.81 -41.15
C ALA A 2 -35.41 15.65 -40.73
N VAL A 3 -34.11 15.80 -40.94
CA VAL A 3 -33.10 14.82 -40.51
C VAL A 3 -32.92 14.99 -39.02
N ASN A 4 -33.34 13.99 -38.25
CA ASN A 4 -33.17 13.95 -36.81
C ASN A 4 -31.70 13.61 -36.53
N VAL A 5 -30.91 14.61 -36.13
CA VAL A 5 -29.54 14.40 -35.65
C VAL A 5 -29.66 14.00 -34.19
N SER A 6 -29.63 12.69 -33.92
CA SER A 6 -29.44 12.17 -32.57
C SER A 6 -28.01 12.52 -32.14
N SER A 7 -27.87 13.58 -31.35
CA SER A 7 -26.66 13.85 -30.59
C SER A 7 -26.51 12.74 -29.56
N GLU A 8 -25.63 11.77 -29.83
CA GLU A 8 -25.12 10.88 -28.80
C GLU A 8 -24.41 11.73 -27.75
N GLU A 9 -24.97 11.79 -26.55
CA GLU A 9 -24.29 12.37 -25.39
C GLU A 9 -22.99 11.60 -25.15
N PRO A 10 -21.87 12.27 -24.88
CA PRO A 10 -20.60 11.58 -24.70
C PRO A 10 -20.70 10.68 -23.46
N GLU A 11 -20.44 9.39 -23.68
CA GLU A 11 -20.35 8.37 -22.64
C GLU A 11 -19.42 8.88 -21.51
N GLU A 12 -19.98 9.08 -20.32
CA GLU A 12 -19.25 9.64 -19.19
C GLU A 12 -18.12 8.68 -18.82
N LYS A 13 -16.87 9.05 -19.13
CA LYS A 13 -15.70 8.19 -18.91
C LYS A 13 -15.54 7.95 -17.41
N THR A 14 -15.94 6.77 -16.94
CA THR A 14 -15.79 6.35 -15.55
C THR A 14 -14.32 6.40 -15.13
N VAL A 15 -14.00 7.20 -14.12
CA VAL A 15 -12.63 7.38 -13.61
C VAL A 15 -12.18 6.12 -12.88
N ARG A 16 -11.13 5.46 -13.37
CA ARG A 16 -10.62 4.22 -12.77
C ARG A 16 -9.70 4.53 -11.59
N THR A 17 -10.03 4.02 -10.42
CA THR A 17 -9.27 4.24 -9.17
C THR A 17 -8.61 2.96 -8.72
N GLY A 18 -7.30 3.01 -8.44
CA GLY A 18 -6.55 1.92 -7.83
C GLY A 18 -6.25 2.22 -6.36
N VAL A 19 -6.15 1.16 -5.56
CA VAL A 19 -5.65 1.21 -4.18
C VAL A 19 -4.42 0.33 -4.08
N VAL A 20 -3.35 0.85 -3.48
CA VAL A 20 -2.10 0.13 -3.21
C VAL A 20 -1.85 0.15 -1.71
N ILE A 21 -1.53 -1.00 -1.14
CA ILE A 21 -1.10 -1.17 0.25
C ILE A 21 0.28 -1.81 0.28
N ASP A 22 1.06 -1.63 1.34
CA ASP A 22 2.22 -2.51 1.56
C ASP A 22 1.82 -3.83 2.22
N SER A 23 2.71 -4.83 2.17
CA SER A 23 2.41 -6.17 2.67
C SER A 23 2.29 -6.26 4.20
N ALA A 24 2.58 -5.21 4.97
CA ALA A 24 2.30 -5.19 6.40
C ALA A 24 0.82 -4.93 6.73
N CYS A 25 -0.03 -4.70 5.74
CA CYS A 25 -1.47 -4.52 5.93
C CYS A 25 -2.19 -5.88 6.09
N ASP A 26 -2.90 -6.06 7.21
CA ASP A 26 -3.56 -7.33 7.57
C ASP A 26 -4.95 -7.51 6.94
N LEU A 27 -5.21 -6.91 5.78
CA LEU A 27 -6.42 -7.24 5.04
C LEU A 27 -6.42 -8.73 4.64
N PRO A 28 -7.58 -9.42 4.72
CA PRO A 28 -7.70 -10.79 4.23
C PRO A 28 -7.42 -10.86 2.73
N GLN A 29 -6.79 -11.95 2.29
CA GLN A 29 -6.46 -12.13 0.87
C GLN A 29 -7.70 -12.08 -0.04
N SER A 30 -8.82 -12.65 0.41
CA SER A 30 -10.09 -12.58 -0.31
C SER A 30 -10.58 -11.14 -0.50
N TYR A 31 -10.40 -10.29 0.50
CA TYR A 31 -10.78 -8.87 0.45
C TYR A 31 -9.87 -8.09 -0.52
N ILE A 32 -8.57 -8.37 -0.50
CA ILE A 32 -7.59 -7.78 -1.44
C ILE A 32 -7.99 -8.12 -2.88
N GLN A 33 -8.30 -9.40 -3.13
CA GLN A 33 -8.69 -9.88 -4.45
C GLN A 33 -10.04 -9.29 -4.91
N SER A 34 -11.06 -9.28 -4.06
CA SER A 34 -12.40 -8.81 -4.44
C SER A 34 -12.45 -7.33 -4.79
N HIS A 35 -11.60 -6.51 -4.17
CA HIS A 35 -11.51 -5.07 -4.44
C HIS A 35 -10.36 -4.70 -5.38
N GLY A 36 -9.63 -5.68 -5.92
CA GLY A 36 -8.50 -5.45 -6.83
C GLY A 36 -7.39 -4.59 -6.23
N ILE A 37 -7.13 -4.73 -4.93
CA ILE A 37 -6.09 -4.00 -4.21
C ILE A 37 -4.72 -4.53 -4.61
N HIS A 38 -3.79 -3.62 -4.90
CA HIS A 38 -2.42 -3.95 -5.24
C HIS A 38 -1.54 -4.00 -4.01
N ILE A 39 -0.62 -4.97 -3.96
CA ILE A 39 0.33 -5.11 -2.85
C ILE A 39 1.69 -4.62 -3.30
N MET A 40 2.24 -3.67 -2.54
CA MET A 40 3.63 -3.28 -2.55
C MET A 40 4.40 -4.20 -1.60
N PRO A 41 5.23 -5.10 -2.14
CA PRO A 41 5.85 -6.16 -1.34
C PRO A 41 6.90 -5.63 -0.36
N ILE A 42 7.08 -6.36 0.74
CA ILE A 42 8.21 -6.19 1.65
C ILE A 42 9.07 -7.46 1.56
N ASN A 43 10.36 -7.30 1.35
CA ASN A 43 11.27 -8.43 1.35
C ASN A 43 11.66 -8.78 2.78
N LEU A 44 11.65 -10.07 3.09
CA LEU A 44 12.12 -10.62 4.35
C LEU A 44 13.41 -11.39 4.07
N HIS A 45 14.48 -11.05 4.78
CA HIS A 45 15.78 -11.69 4.67
C HIS A 45 15.99 -12.62 5.86
N PHE A 46 16.32 -13.90 5.59
CA PHE A 46 16.61 -14.92 6.59
C PHE A 46 17.91 -15.63 6.22
N GLY A 47 19.02 -15.19 6.82
CA GLY A 47 20.35 -15.64 6.38
C GLY A 47 20.59 -15.28 4.91
N TYR A 48 20.67 -16.28 4.03
CA TYR A 48 20.85 -16.10 2.59
C TYR A 48 19.53 -16.11 1.80
N ASP A 49 18.41 -16.49 2.43
CA ASP A 49 17.12 -16.58 1.76
C ASP A 49 16.42 -15.21 1.75
N ILE A 50 15.80 -14.88 0.60
CA ILE A 50 14.94 -13.71 0.45
C ILE A 50 13.52 -14.21 0.18
N PHE A 51 12.60 -13.88 1.08
CA PHE A 51 11.17 -14.12 0.92
C PHE A 51 10.48 -12.81 0.58
N LYS A 52 9.88 -12.74 -0.60
CA LYS A 52 9.11 -11.56 -1.03
C LYS A 52 7.67 -11.70 -0.53
N ASP A 53 7.30 -10.92 0.48
CA ASP A 53 5.95 -10.95 1.03
C ASP A 53 4.97 -10.24 0.09
N VAL A 54 4.19 -11.05 -0.63
CA VAL A 54 3.10 -10.61 -1.51
C VAL A 54 1.73 -11.02 -0.96
N ARG A 55 1.65 -11.36 0.33
CA ARG A 55 0.45 -11.89 1.00
C ARG A 55 -0.13 -13.17 0.36
N ASP A 56 0.71 -13.97 -0.28
CA ASP A 56 0.30 -15.29 -0.75
C ASP A 56 0.10 -16.25 0.44
N PRO A 57 -1.11 -16.79 0.68
CA PRO A 57 -1.38 -17.58 1.87
C PRO A 57 -0.53 -18.85 1.98
N GLU A 58 -0.26 -19.54 0.87
CA GLU A 58 0.53 -20.77 0.86
C GLU A 58 2.00 -20.48 1.20
N ALA A 59 2.57 -19.46 0.57
CA ALA A 59 3.93 -19.00 0.81
C ALA A 59 4.10 -18.49 2.25
N THR A 60 3.14 -17.72 2.77
CA THR A 60 3.14 -17.26 4.17
C THR A 60 3.10 -18.43 5.15
N GLN A 61 2.24 -19.43 4.91
CA GLN A 61 2.21 -20.62 5.76
C GLN A 61 3.48 -21.45 5.67
N ALA A 62 4.04 -21.62 4.46
CA ALA A 62 5.30 -22.33 4.26
C ALA A 62 6.45 -21.62 4.99
N PHE A 63 6.47 -20.28 4.92
CA PHE A 63 7.38 -19.43 5.69
C PHE A 63 7.26 -19.69 7.20
N TYR A 64 6.06 -19.63 7.77
CA TYR A 64 5.85 -19.92 9.19
C TYR A 64 6.31 -21.34 9.56
N ARG A 65 5.94 -22.36 8.79
CA ARG A 65 6.36 -23.75 9.05
C ARG A 65 7.87 -23.93 9.02
N LYS A 66 8.57 -23.25 8.10
CA LYS A 66 10.03 -23.33 7.97
C LYS A 66 10.75 -22.65 9.13
N TYR A 67 10.26 -21.49 9.60
CA TYR A 67 11.03 -20.62 10.48
C TYR A 67 10.50 -20.45 11.91
N LEU A 68 9.29 -20.90 12.24
CA LEU A 68 8.76 -20.88 13.63
C LEU A 68 9.62 -21.69 14.61
N ALA A 69 10.33 -22.72 14.13
CA ALA A 69 11.18 -23.57 14.97
C ALA A 69 12.57 -22.95 15.25
N GLU A 70 13.00 -21.97 14.45
CA GLU A 70 14.35 -21.41 14.49
C GLU A 70 14.37 -20.05 15.20
N LYS A 71 14.30 -20.07 16.54
CA LYS A 71 14.30 -18.86 17.39
C LYS A 71 15.57 -18.00 17.30
N THR A 72 16.61 -18.49 16.62
CA THR A 72 17.93 -17.85 16.51
C THR A 72 18.17 -17.14 15.18
N LEU A 73 17.23 -17.21 14.23
CA LEU A 73 17.42 -16.59 12.92
C LEU A 73 17.26 -15.07 12.99
N ASP A 74 18.32 -14.39 12.55
CA ASP A 74 18.35 -12.95 12.44
C ASP A 74 17.53 -12.53 11.20
N ALA A 75 16.24 -12.31 11.41
CA ALA A 75 15.31 -11.89 10.36
C ALA A 75 15.48 -10.38 10.10
N GLU A 76 15.54 -9.97 8.83
CA GLU A 76 15.54 -8.56 8.42
C GLU A 76 14.40 -8.26 7.44
N THR A 77 13.93 -7.01 7.43
CA THR A 77 12.86 -6.57 6.52
C THR A 77 13.40 -5.43 5.66
N ALA A 78 13.27 -5.55 4.35
CA ALA A 78 13.62 -4.51 3.39
C ALA A 78 12.36 -4.12 2.60
N PRO A 79 11.78 -2.93 2.84
CA PRO A 79 10.68 -2.46 2.00
C PRO A 79 11.17 -2.16 0.59
N PHE A 80 10.24 -2.09 -0.36
CA PHE A 80 10.57 -1.64 -1.71
C PHE A 80 11.25 -0.27 -1.72
N SER A 81 12.29 -0.13 -2.56
CA SER A 81 12.95 1.14 -2.83
C SER A 81 12.07 2.06 -3.70
N ALA A 82 12.38 3.36 -3.72
CA ALA A 82 11.66 4.30 -4.58
C ALA A 82 11.71 3.88 -6.06
N GLU A 83 12.82 3.30 -6.51
CA GLU A 83 12.98 2.80 -7.88
C GLU A 83 12.10 1.57 -8.18
N GLN A 84 12.00 0.62 -7.23
CA GLN A 84 11.12 -0.54 -7.38
C GLN A 84 9.64 -0.13 -7.43
N ILE A 85 9.25 0.85 -6.60
CA ILE A 85 7.89 1.42 -6.61
C ILE A 85 7.64 2.15 -7.93
N ARG A 86 8.59 2.97 -8.39
CA ARG A 86 8.49 3.69 -9.66
C ARG A 86 8.28 2.72 -10.83
N ALA A 87 9.05 1.65 -10.89
CA ALA A 87 8.92 0.61 -11.92
C ALA A 87 7.52 -0.03 -11.90
N MET A 88 7.07 -0.51 -10.74
CA MET A 88 5.72 -1.09 -10.57
C MET A 88 4.62 -0.16 -11.09
N PHE A 89 4.70 1.14 -10.79
CA PHE A 89 3.71 2.10 -11.24
C PHE A 89 3.76 2.35 -12.75
N LEU A 90 4.96 2.58 -13.31
CA LEU A 90 5.11 2.94 -14.72
C LEU A 90 4.85 1.77 -15.67
N ASP A 91 5.11 0.54 -15.23
CA ASP A 91 4.95 -0.66 -16.03
C ASP A 91 3.50 -1.16 -16.02
N GLU A 92 2.73 -0.89 -14.95
CA GLU A 92 1.35 -1.39 -14.81
C GLU A 92 0.34 -0.31 -14.41
N LEU A 93 0.50 0.31 -13.24
CA LEU A 93 -0.60 1.04 -12.61
C LEU A 93 -1.04 2.30 -13.35
N VAL A 94 -0.10 3.02 -13.98
CA VAL A 94 -0.43 4.21 -14.80
C VAL A 94 -1.20 3.87 -16.07
N LEU A 95 -1.14 2.62 -16.51
CA LEU A 95 -1.87 2.10 -17.67
C LEU A 95 -3.24 1.56 -17.27
N LYS A 96 -3.38 1.10 -16.02
CA LYS A 96 -4.62 0.50 -15.49
C LYS A 96 -5.58 1.54 -14.89
N TYR A 97 -5.04 2.58 -14.25
CA TYR A 97 -5.83 3.54 -13.49
C TYR A 97 -5.61 4.98 -13.94
N ASP A 98 -6.60 5.84 -13.62
CA ASP A 98 -6.53 7.28 -13.80
C ASP A 98 -6.08 7.97 -12.51
N ARG A 99 -6.32 7.34 -11.36
CA ARG A 99 -5.85 7.77 -10.06
C ARG A 99 -5.53 6.60 -9.15
N VAL A 100 -4.54 6.75 -8.29
CA VAL A 100 -4.14 5.72 -7.31
C VAL A 100 -3.98 6.31 -5.92
N LEU A 101 -4.54 5.62 -4.93
CA LEU A 101 -4.29 5.86 -3.52
C LEU A 101 -3.30 4.81 -2.99
N VAL A 102 -2.19 5.25 -2.42
CA VAL A 102 -1.25 4.41 -1.69
C VAL A 102 -1.44 4.65 -0.20
N VAL A 103 -1.67 3.58 0.57
CA VAL A 103 -1.73 3.64 2.04
C VAL A 103 -0.64 2.73 2.61
N THR A 104 0.35 3.33 3.26
CA THR A 104 1.48 2.59 3.83
C THR A 104 1.37 2.42 5.34
N ILE A 105 1.99 1.39 5.89
CA ILE A 105 2.32 1.24 7.31
C ILE A 105 2.96 2.52 7.87
N ALA A 106 2.83 2.74 9.18
CA ALA A 106 3.38 3.91 9.87
C ALA A 106 4.83 4.23 9.46
N GLN A 107 5.08 5.49 9.07
CA GLN A 107 6.43 5.94 8.70
C GLN A 107 7.47 5.77 9.83
N THR A 108 7.01 5.69 11.09
CA THR A 108 7.85 5.44 12.26
C THR A 108 8.34 3.99 12.36
N ARG A 109 7.86 3.10 11.49
CA ARG A 109 8.12 1.64 11.50
C ARG A 109 8.79 1.14 10.22
N SER A 110 8.70 1.91 9.14
CA SER A 110 9.25 1.56 7.84
C SER A 110 9.53 2.81 6.98
N PRO A 111 10.64 2.84 6.23
CA PRO A 111 10.91 3.91 5.26
C PRO A 111 10.02 3.84 4.01
N ILE A 112 9.13 2.83 3.88
CA ILE A 112 8.30 2.64 2.69
C ILE A 112 7.42 3.85 2.35
N PHE A 113 6.94 4.59 3.36
CA PHE A 113 6.21 5.85 3.13
C PHE A 113 7.09 6.90 2.43
N ALA A 114 8.32 7.07 2.90
CA ALA A 114 9.29 7.99 2.29
C ALA A 114 9.66 7.54 0.87
N ASN A 115 9.92 6.23 0.68
CA ASN A 115 10.22 5.65 -0.63
C ASN A 115 9.06 5.84 -1.63
N ALA A 116 7.83 5.60 -1.21
CA ALA A 116 6.63 5.80 -2.03
C ALA A 116 6.41 7.28 -2.36
N THR A 117 6.67 8.18 -1.40
CA THR A 117 6.61 9.63 -1.61
C THR A 117 7.64 10.08 -2.63
N GLU A 118 8.89 9.63 -2.52
CA GLU A 118 9.94 9.93 -3.49
C GLU A 118 9.59 9.39 -4.90
N ALA A 119 9.15 8.12 -4.98
CA ALA A 119 8.74 7.50 -6.23
C ALA A 119 7.62 8.29 -6.90
N SER A 120 6.66 8.82 -6.13
CA SER A 120 5.51 9.56 -6.65
C SER A 120 5.92 10.75 -7.54
N PHE A 121 6.95 11.50 -7.15
CA PHE A 121 7.44 12.63 -7.93
C PHE A 121 7.99 12.17 -9.29
N ASN A 122 8.71 11.06 -9.32
CA ASN A 122 9.30 10.51 -10.55
C ASN A 122 8.23 9.87 -11.46
N ILE A 123 7.24 9.19 -10.87
CA ILE A 123 6.08 8.67 -11.59
C ILE A 123 5.31 9.81 -12.26
N LEU A 124 5.01 10.89 -11.53
CA LEU A 124 4.26 12.03 -12.05
C LEU A 124 5.00 12.80 -13.16
N LYS A 125 6.34 12.74 -13.19
CA LYS A 125 7.16 13.28 -14.28
C LYS A 125 7.10 12.41 -15.55
N GLN A 126 6.98 11.09 -15.42
CA GLN A 126 7.22 10.13 -16.51
C GLN A 126 5.95 9.42 -17.04
N TYR A 127 4.85 9.43 -16.29
CA TYR A 127 3.64 8.66 -16.66
C TYR A 127 3.10 9.01 -18.05
N ARG A 128 3.23 10.28 -18.48
CA ARG A 128 2.69 10.77 -19.75
C ARG A 128 3.31 10.04 -20.94
N GLU A 129 4.61 9.82 -20.91
CA GLU A 129 5.31 9.09 -21.97
C GLU A 129 4.80 7.65 -22.07
N ARG A 130 4.63 6.97 -20.92
CA ARG A 130 4.09 5.60 -20.87
C ARG A 130 2.66 5.53 -21.42
N ARG A 131 1.79 6.45 -20.99
CA ARG A 131 0.39 6.51 -21.45
C ARG A 131 0.29 6.86 -22.93
N GLN A 132 1.08 7.81 -23.44
CA GLN A 132 1.12 8.15 -24.87
C GLN A 132 1.53 6.97 -25.74
N LYS A 133 2.59 6.25 -25.35
CA LYS A 133 3.03 5.02 -26.04
C LYS A 133 1.95 3.93 -26.05
N ALA A 134 1.09 3.90 -25.04
CA ALA A 134 -0.06 2.99 -24.95
C ALA A 134 -1.34 3.54 -25.59
N GLY A 135 -1.31 4.68 -26.28
CA GLY A 135 -2.48 5.30 -26.90
C GLY A 135 -3.52 5.85 -25.90
N MET A 136 -3.13 6.06 -24.64
CA MET A 136 -4.00 6.54 -23.57
C MET A 136 -3.94 8.07 -23.42
N SER A 137 -5.10 8.69 -23.32
CA SER A 137 -5.27 10.11 -22.99
C SER A 137 -5.69 10.33 -21.54
N GLY A 138 -5.35 11.49 -20.99
CA GLY A 138 -5.76 11.94 -19.65
C GLY A 138 -4.65 11.99 -18.61
N SER A 139 -4.90 12.76 -17.56
CA SER A 139 -4.01 12.93 -16.42
C SER A 139 -3.98 11.67 -15.53
N PHE A 140 -2.89 11.51 -14.78
CA PHE A 140 -2.73 10.51 -13.73
C PHE A 140 -2.56 11.22 -12.39
N TYR A 141 -3.29 10.77 -11.36
CA TYR A 141 -3.22 11.32 -10.01
C TYR A 141 -2.74 10.26 -9.03
N LEU A 142 -1.89 10.66 -8.08
CA LEU A 142 -1.31 9.76 -7.09
C LEU A 142 -1.31 10.43 -5.72
N ASN A 143 -1.90 9.77 -4.74
CA ASN A 143 -1.81 10.14 -3.33
C ASN A 143 -1.05 9.05 -2.57
N VAL A 144 -0.13 9.46 -1.69
CA VAL A 144 0.57 8.57 -0.76
C VAL A 144 0.23 9.01 0.65
N LEU A 145 -0.28 8.09 1.47
CA LEU A 145 -0.72 8.35 2.84
C LEU A 145 0.03 7.47 3.84
N ASP A 146 0.53 8.11 4.89
CA ASP A 146 1.01 7.46 6.10
C ASP A 146 -0.20 7.05 6.95
N SER A 147 -0.39 5.75 7.16
CA SER A 147 -1.50 5.25 7.98
C SER A 147 -1.35 5.59 9.46
N LYS A 148 -0.14 5.96 9.93
CA LYS A 148 0.19 6.23 11.34
C LYS A 148 -0.12 5.06 12.30
N THR A 149 -0.43 3.90 11.75
CA THR A 149 -0.78 2.69 12.46
C THR A 149 -0.13 1.47 11.79
N LEU A 150 -0.47 0.28 12.24
CA LEU A 150 0.17 -0.98 11.88
C LEU A 150 -0.91 -2.02 11.57
N PHE A 151 -0.59 -2.99 10.72
CA PHE A 151 -1.30 -4.27 10.68
C PHE A 151 -2.82 -4.08 10.47
N ALA A 152 -3.65 -4.66 11.34
CA ALA A 152 -5.11 -4.52 11.29
C ALA A 152 -5.60 -3.06 11.33
N GLY A 153 -4.88 -2.16 12.01
CA GLY A 153 -5.21 -0.72 12.00
C GLY A 153 -5.10 -0.12 10.60
N GLN A 154 -4.07 -0.49 9.84
CA GLN A 154 -3.94 -0.06 8.44
C GLN A 154 -5.08 -0.64 7.61
N GLY A 155 -5.46 -1.90 7.86
CA GLY A 155 -6.57 -2.57 7.18
C GLY A 155 -7.92 -1.86 7.36
N VAL A 156 -8.25 -1.43 8.58
CA VAL A 156 -9.48 -0.66 8.87
C VAL A 156 -9.47 0.66 8.09
N LEU A 157 -8.34 1.36 8.07
CA LEU A 157 -8.19 2.61 7.34
C LEU A 157 -8.37 2.42 5.82
N VAL A 158 -7.80 1.36 5.26
CA VAL A 158 -7.93 1.00 3.84
C VAL A 158 -9.37 0.60 3.49
N HIS A 159 -10.04 -0.16 4.36
CA HIS A 159 -11.44 -0.51 4.19
C HIS A 159 -12.32 0.74 4.07
N GLU A 160 -12.14 1.71 4.98
CA GLU A 160 -12.90 2.96 4.93
C GLU A 160 -12.57 3.79 3.68
N ALA A 161 -11.30 3.82 3.24
CA ALA A 161 -10.94 4.49 2.00
C ALA A 161 -11.64 3.88 0.78
N ILE A 162 -11.78 2.56 0.74
CA ILE A 162 -12.52 1.85 -0.32
C ILE A 162 -14.00 2.19 -0.25
N ARG A 163 -14.61 2.13 0.94
CA ARG A 163 -16.02 2.48 1.16
C ARG A 163 -16.33 3.89 0.65
N LEU A 164 -15.48 4.88 0.95
CA LEU A 164 -15.62 6.25 0.46
C LEU A 164 -15.41 6.36 -1.06
N LEU A 165 -14.52 5.57 -1.65
CA LEU A 165 -14.31 5.53 -3.09
C LEU A 165 -15.50 4.96 -3.87
N GLU A 166 -16.29 4.10 -3.22
CA GLU A 166 -17.52 3.50 -3.78
C GLU A 166 -18.74 4.43 -3.64
N GLU A 167 -18.66 5.48 -2.82
CA GLU A 167 -19.71 6.50 -2.72
C GLU A 167 -19.73 7.41 -3.96
N GLN A 168 -20.87 7.46 -4.67
CA GLN A 168 -21.01 8.18 -5.95
C GLN A 168 -20.57 9.66 -5.92
N ASN A 169 -20.72 10.33 -4.77
CA ASN A 169 -20.49 11.78 -4.64
C ASN A 169 -19.23 12.14 -3.85
N PHE A 170 -18.36 11.17 -3.55
CA PHE A 170 -17.17 11.45 -2.77
C PHE A 170 -15.99 11.87 -3.66
N SER A 171 -15.50 13.10 -3.46
CA SER A 171 -14.39 13.64 -4.25
C SER A 171 -13.05 12.98 -3.87
N PHE A 172 -12.29 12.52 -4.86
CA PHE A 172 -10.92 12.02 -4.63
C PHE A 172 -9.98 13.09 -4.04
N GLY A 173 -10.25 14.37 -4.33
CA GLY A 173 -9.54 15.47 -3.69
C GLY A 173 -9.81 15.58 -2.19
N ALA A 174 -11.03 15.21 -1.75
CA ALA A 174 -11.41 15.17 -0.34
C ALA A 174 -10.93 13.90 0.37
N LEU A 175 -10.69 12.80 -0.36
CA LEU A 175 -10.31 11.49 0.19
C LEU A 175 -9.03 11.54 1.00
N ARG A 176 -8.02 12.23 0.49
CA ARG A 176 -6.77 12.40 1.22
C ARG A 176 -7.01 13.00 2.61
N ASN A 177 -7.75 14.11 2.68
CA ASN A 177 -7.97 14.80 3.95
C ASN A 177 -8.81 13.96 4.91
N ALA A 178 -9.85 13.28 4.43
CA ALA A 178 -10.68 12.41 5.25
C ALA A 178 -9.88 11.24 5.85
N ILE A 179 -9.09 10.55 5.02
CA ILE A 179 -8.27 9.42 5.47
C ILE A 179 -7.10 9.87 6.36
N GLU A 180 -6.52 11.05 6.11
CA GLU A 180 -5.46 11.62 6.95
C GLU A 180 -5.97 12.10 8.32
N GLN A 181 -7.24 12.50 8.43
CA GLN A 181 -7.89 12.75 9.71
C GLN A 181 -8.17 11.44 10.44
N LEU A 182 -8.75 10.45 9.75
CA LEU A 182 -9.06 9.16 10.34
C LEU A 182 -7.79 8.41 10.82
N SER A 183 -6.67 8.53 10.10
CA SER A 183 -5.40 7.91 10.51
C SER A 183 -4.90 8.36 11.88
N GLN A 184 -5.35 9.52 12.37
CA GLN A 184 -5.01 10.03 13.70
C GLN A 184 -5.89 9.46 14.81
N GLN A 185 -6.98 8.77 14.44
CA GLN A 185 -8.00 8.24 15.35
C GLN A 185 -8.01 6.70 15.37
N VAL A 186 -7.30 6.06 14.44
CA VAL A 186 -7.20 4.60 14.36
C VAL A 186 -6.05 4.10 15.23
N HIS A 187 -6.37 3.24 16.19
CA HIS A 187 -5.40 2.62 17.09
C HIS A 187 -5.39 1.10 16.90
N ALA A 188 -4.18 0.53 16.80
CA ALA A 188 -3.97 -0.92 16.81
C ALA A 188 -3.23 -1.32 18.08
N TYR A 189 -3.72 -2.34 18.76
CA TYR A 189 -3.10 -2.91 19.96
C TYR A 189 -2.56 -4.30 19.63
N LEU A 190 -1.31 -4.55 20.03
CA LEU A 190 -0.62 -5.83 19.83
C LEU A 190 -0.19 -6.38 21.19
N VAL A 191 -0.51 -7.64 21.45
CA VAL A 191 -0.02 -8.39 22.62
C VAL A 191 0.90 -9.49 22.10
N PRO A 192 2.23 -9.30 22.13
CA PRO A 192 3.18 -10.31 21.68
C PRO A 192 3.32 -11.41 22.74
N GLU A 193 3.61 -12.63 22.30
CA GLU A 193 4.00 -13.73 23.20
C GLU A 193 5.42 -13.51 23.77
N ASP A 194 6.31 -12.90 23.00
CA ASP A 194 7.70 -12.64 23.38
C ASP A 194 8.11 -11.18 23.06
N LEU A 195 8.43 -10.43 24.12
CA LEU A 195 8.91 -9.04 24.03
C LEU A 195 10.38 -8.94 23.60
N PHE A 196 11.18 -10.00 23.79
CA PHE A 196 12.60 -10.01 23.42
C PHE A 196 12.74 -9.76 21.91
N TYR A 197 11.97 -10.47 21.09
CA TYR A 197 12.01 -10.31 19.64
C TYR A 197 11.62 -8.89 19.19
N LEU A 198 10.54 -8.32 19.75
CA LEU A 198 10.13 -6.96 19.44
C LEU A 198 11.21 -5.94 19.78
N ARG A 199 11.83 -6.06 20.97
CA ARG A 199 12.88 -5.16 21.40
C ARG A 199 14.16 -5.31 20.58
N TYR A 200 14.56 -6.54 20.29
CA TYR A 200 15.75 -6.83 19.48
C TYR A 200 15.59 -6.25 18.07
N ARG A 201 14.46 -6.52 17.41
CA ARG A 201 14.16 -6.00 16.07
C ARG A 201 13.95 -4.48 16.06
N GLY A 202 13.22 -3.95 17.02
CA GLY A 202 12.98 -2.52 17.15
C GLY A 202 14.27 -1.73 17.35
N SER A 203 15.19 -2.23 18.19
CA SER A 203 16.48 -1.56 18.43
C SER A 203 17.36 -1.48 17.19
N LYS A 204 17.38 -2.52 16.33
CA LYS A 204 18.06 -2.49 15.02
C LYS A 204 17.51 -1.42 14.08
N LYS A 205 16.24 -1.03 14.24
CA LYS A 205 15.58 0.01 13.44
C LYS A 205 15.57 1.38 14.10
N GLY A 206 16.20 1.54 15.27
CA GLY A 206 16.17 2.78 16.05
C GLY A 206 14.84 3.06 16.74
N GLU A 207 13.93 2.08 16.81
CA GLU A 207 12.66 2.19 17.51
C GLU A 207 12.87 2.19 19.04
N LYS A 208 12.20 3.10 19.74
CA LYS A 208 12.31 3.25 21.21
C LYS A 208 11.09 2.77 21.98
N THR A 209 10.24 1.94 21.36
CA THR A 209 8.91 1.56 21.91
C THR A 209 8.99 0.54 23.05
N VAL A 210 10.08 -0.23 23.18
CA VAL A 210 10.24 -1.20 24.27
C VAL A 210 11.55 -0.89 25.02
N GLY A 211 11.42 -0.32 26.23
CA GLY A 211 12.55 0.06 27.07
C GLY A 211 13.14 -1.11 27.87
N LEU A 212 14.22 -0.86 28.62
CA LEU A 212 14.77 -1.82 29.58
C LEU A 212 13.83 -2.06 30.79
N PHE A 213 12.99 -1.08 31.13
CA PHE A 213 12.24 -1.03 32.39
C PHE A 213 10.73 -0.76 32.22
N GLY A 214 10.20 -0.79 30.98
CA GLY A 214 8.78 -0.54 30.73
C GLY A 214 8.41 -0.45 29.25
N TYR A 215 7.10 -0.58 29.00
CA TYR A 215 6.40 -0.41 27.74
C TYR A 215 5.65 0.93 27.71
#